data_AF-A0A520IE08-F1
#
_entry.id   AF-A0A520IE08-F1
#
_cell.length_a   1.000
_cell.length_b   1.000
_cell.length_c   1.000
_cell.angle_alpha   90.00
_cell.angle_beta   90.00
_cell.angle_gamma   90.00
#
_symmetry.space_group_name_H-M   'P 1'
#
loop_
_entity.id
_entity.type
_entity.pdbx_description
1 polymer ?
#
loop_
_entity_poly.entity_id
_entity_poly.type
_entity_poly.pdbx_seq_one_letter_code
_entity_poly.pdbx_strand_id
1 'polypeptide(L)' 'MAHPKRKISKSRRDKRRTHYKAVAPSLATCQTTGAIHVPHHAYNVDGNLYYNGKLVIENTSIG' A
#
# COMPACT_ATOMS: atom_id res chain seq x y z
N MET A 1 -11.61 -21.88 31.35
CA MET A 1 -11.61 -21.28 30.01
C MET A 1 -12.60 -20.13 30.00
N ALA A 2 -12.21 -18.93 29.57
CA ALA A 2 -13.14 -17.80 29.48
C ALA A 2 -14.01 -17.96 28.22
N HIS A 3 -15.32 -18.11 28.41
CA HIS A 3 -16.29 -18.15 27.32
C HIS A 3 -17.14 -16.88 27.31
N PRO A 4 -17.50 -16.34 26.13
CA PRO A 4 -18.40 -15.20 26.06
C PRO A 4 -19.75 -15.56 26.67
N LYS A 5 -20.12 -14.88 27.75
CA LYS A 5 -21.39 -15.14 28.45
C LYS A 5 -22.63 -14.91 27.57
N ARG A 6 -22.54 -14.00 26.58
CA ARG A 6 -23.63 -13.66 25.66
C ARG A 6 -23.10 -13.33 24.26
N LYS A 7 -23.96 -13.53 23.26
CA LYS A 7 -23.73 -13.07 21.88
C LYS A 7 -23.62 -11.54 21.83
N ILE A 8 -22.66 -11.04 21.08
CA ILE A 8 -22.49 -9.60 20.83
C ILE A 8 -23.58 -9.14 19.86
N SER A 9 -24.31 -8.06 20.19
CA SER A 9 -25.34 -7.50 19.31
C SER A 9 -24.73 -6.99 18.00
N LYS A 10 -25.53 -6.93 16.94
CA LYS A 10 -25.11 -6.38 15.64
C LYS A 10 -24.53 -4.97 15.81
N SER A 11 -25.27 -4.09 16.50
CA SER A 11 -24.80 -2.74 16.83
C SER A 11 -23.45 -2.71 17.54
N ARG A 12 -23.23 -3.53 18.58
CA ARG A 12 -21.95 -3.56 19.32
C ARG A 12 -20.79 -4.09 18.47
N ARG A 13 -21.04 -5.11 17.63
CA ARG A 13 -20.03 -5.64 16.69
C ARG A 13 -19.66 -4.60 15.65
N ASP A 14 -20.64 -3.92 15.09
CA ASP A 14 -20.46 -3.00 13.98
C ASP A 14 -19.80 -1.70 14.48
N LYS A 15 -20.18 -1.21 15.68
CA LYS A 15 -19.48 -0.11 16.40
C LYS A 15 -18.01 -0.44 16.71
N ARG A 16 -17.68 -1.69 17.04
CA ARG A 16 -16.26 -2.09 17.25
C ARG A 16 -15.46 -2.06 15.95
N ARG A 17 -16.10 -2.30 14.80
CA ARG A 17 -15.45 -2.35 13.47
C ARG A 17 -15.36 -0.99 12.78
N THR A 18 -15.68 0.11 13.46
CA THR A 18 -15.57 1.48 12.91
C THR A 18 -14.13 1.84 12.52
N HIS A 19 -13.14 1.34 13.26
CA HIS A 19 -11.72 1.59 13.01
C HIS A 19 -11.07 0.58 12.06
N TYR A 20 -11.77 -0.50 11.68
CA TYR A 20 -11.26 -1.50 10.75
C TYR A 20 -11.54 -1.05 9.31
N LYS A 21 -10.70 -0.15 8.81
CA LYS A 21 -10.81 0.44 7.46
C LYS A 21 -9.52 0.20 6.69
N ALA A 22 -9.65 0.02 5.37
CA ALA A 22 -8.50 0.01 4.49
C ALA A 22 -7.92 1.42 4.42
N VAL A 23 -6.61 1.53 4.59
CA VAL A 23 -5.88 2.79 4.46
C VAL A 23 -5.34 2.84 3.04
N ALA A 24 -5.53 3.96 2.35
CA ALA A 24 -4.95 4.16 1.03
C ALA A 24 -3.42 4.21 1.15
N PRO A 25 -2.68 3.55 0.24
CA PRO A 25 -1.23 3.63 0.25
C PRO A 25 -0.76 5.07 0.03
N SER A 26 0.32 5.46 0.71
CA SER A 26 0.98 6.72 0.42
C SER A 26 1.72 6.59 -0.92
N LEU A 27 1.37 7.47 -1.86
CA LEU A 27 1.96 7.50 -3.19
C LEU A 27 2.65 8.85 -3.41
N ALA A 28 3.85 8.81 -3.95
CA ALA A 28 4.65 9.98 -4.32
C ALA A 28 4.82 10.02 -5.84
N THR A 29 4.93 11.22 -6.39
CA THR A 29 5.27 11.43 -7.79
C THR A 29 6.78 11.62 -7.93
N CYS A 30 7.39 10.91 -8.88
CA CYS A 30 8.78 11.18 -9.19
C CYS A 30 8.90 12.42 -10.08
N GLN A 31 9.82 13.32 -9.74
CA GLN A 31 10.07 14.56 -10.49
C GLN A 31 10.73 14.32 -11.85
N THR A 32 11.50 13.24 -12.03
CA THR A 32 12.25 13.00 -13.28
C THR A 32 11.46 12.21 -14.32
N THR A 33 10.63 11.26 -13.89
CA THR A 33 9.86 10.39 -14.79
C THR A 33 8.36 10.66 -14.77
N GLY A 34 7.86 11.46 -13.82
CA GLY A 34 6.43 11.72 -13.65
C GLY A 34 5.61 10.53 -13.14
N ALA A 35 6.23 9.38 -12.90
CA ALA A 35 5.56 8.17 -12.46
C ALA A 35 5.13 8.24 -10.99
N ILE A 36 3.98 7.63 -10.68
CA ILE A 36 3.47 7.48 -9.31
C ILE A 36 4.06 6.21 -8.71
N HIS A 37 4.71 6.32 -7.55
CA HIS A 37 5.33 5.20 -6.87
C HIS A 37 5.15 5.25 -5.35
N VAL A 38 5.41 4.12 -4.69
CA VAL A 38 5.48 4.07 -3.23
C VAL A 38 6.79 4.75 -2.78
N PRO A 39 6.76 5.64 -1.78
CA PRO A 39 7.97 6.28 -1.28
C PRO A 39 8.96 5.25 -0.74
N HIS A 40 10.26 5.49 -0.95
CA HIS A 40 11.37 4.59 -0.58
C HIS A 40 11.42 3.23 -1.31
N HIS A 41 10.61 3.03 -2.35
CA HIS A 41 10.72 1.87 -3.24
C HIS A 41 11.25 2.26 -4.61
N ALA A 42 11.97 1.34 -5.25
CA ALA A 42 12.29 1.45 -6.66
C ALA A 42 11.02 1.20 -7.48
N TYR A 43 10.88 1.88 -8.60
CA TYR A 43 9.69 1.84 -9.45
C TYR A 43 10.09 1.65 -10.92
N ASN A 44 9.26 0.93 -11.66
CA ASN A 44 9.52 0.64 -13.07
C ASN A 44 8.80 1.65 -13.95
N VAL A 45 9.54 2.21 -14.91
CA VAL A 45 8.99 3.05 -15.97
C VAL A 45 9.55 2.53 -17.27
N ASP A 46 8.66 2.14 -18.19
CA ASP A 46 8.98 1.73 -19.56
C ASP A 46 10.11 0.69 -19.65
N GLY A 47 10.11 -0.31 -18.75
CA GLY A 47 11.08 -1.41 -18.74
C GLY A 47 12.39 -1.14 -17.97
N ASN A 48 12.55 0.07 -17.43
CA ASN A 48 13.71 0.46 -16.64
C ASN A 48 13.34 0.67 -15.17
N LEU A 49 14.20 0.19 -14.27
CA LEU A 49 14.02 0.35 -12.82
C LEU A 49 14.68 1.66 -12.37
N TYR A 50 13.88 2.55 -11.80
CA TYR A 50 14.32 3.84 -11.29
C TYR A 50 14.22 3.90 -9.77
N TYR A 51 15.18 4.57 -9.15
CA TYR A 51 15.16 4.92 -7.73
C TYR A 51 15.76 6.31 -7.55
N ASN A 52 15.06 7.18 -6.81
CA ASN A 52 15.45 8.57 -6.60
C ASN A 52 15.83 9.30 -7.91
N GLY A 53 15.06 9.03 -8.98
CA GLY A 53 15.26 9.62 -10.30
C GLY A 53 16.51 9.16 -11.06
N LYS A 54 17.27 8.21 -10.52
CA LYS A 54 18.39 7.56 -11.20
C LYS A 54 17.95 6.22 -11.77
N LEU A 55 18.44 5.91 -12.96
CA LEU A 55 18.29 4.60 -13.55
C LEU A 55 19.19 3.63 -12.77
N VAL A 56 18.60 2.59 -12.19
CA VAL A 56 19.34 1.58 -11.41
C VAL A 56 19.61 0.35 -12.26
N ILE A 57 18.62 -0.11 -13.03
CA ILE A 57 18.74 -1.30 -13.89
C ILE A 57 18.08 -0.99 -15.23
N GLU A 58 18.85 -1.15 -16.32
CA GLU A 58 18.35 -1.15 -17.68
C GLU A 58 17.74 -2.52 -18.00
N ASN A 59 16.55 -2.57 -18.62
CA ASN A 59 15.85 -3.80 -18.99
C ASN A 59 15.56 -4.74 -17.80
N THR A 60 14.83 -4.25 -16.80
CA THR A 60 14.21 -5.16 -15.83
C THR A 60 12.95 -5.75 -16.46
N SER A 61 13.08 -6.91 -17.11
CA SER A 61 11.93 -7.70 -17.53
C SER A 61 11.18 -8.17 -16.28
N ILE A 62 9.97 -7.67 -16.10
CA ILE A 62 9.07 -8.14 -15.04
C ILE A 62 7.92 -8.85 -15.72
N GLY A 63 7.89 -10.18 -15.51
CA GLY A 63 6.69 -10.99 -15.72
C GLY A 63 5.73 -10.87 -14.54
#